data_AF-A0A2V7X5R9-F1
#
_entry.id   AF-A0A2V7X5R9-F1
#
_cell.length_a   1.000
_cell.length_b   1.000
_cell.length_c   1.000
_cell.angle_alpha   90.00
_cell.angle_beta   90.00
_cell.angle_gamma   90.00
#
_symmetry.space_group_name_H-M   'P 1'
#
loop_
_entity.id
_entity.type
_entity.pdbx_description
1 polymer ?
#
loop_
_entity_poly.entity_id
_entity_poly.type
_entity_poly.pdbx_seq_one_letter_code
_entity_poly.pdbx_strand_id
1 'polypeptide(L)'
;GLTFARGLRSILRHDPDKIMVGEIRDTETAQIAIQSALTGHLVFTTVHANNVVDVIGRFLNMGVEPYNFVSALNCILAQRLVRLICDSCRTEVHYPPEVLEASGLDPVQWGKVPLYEGPGCIECAGTGFRGRTAIHELLDLSDRVREMILAKKPTSEIRRAAREEGMRFLRESALDKVRLGMTTLKEINKVTFIEAMR
;
A
#
# COMPACT_ATOMS: atom_id res chain seq x y z
N GLY A 1 10.88 -21.71 -22.96
CA GLY A 1 10.75 -22.11 -21.53
C GLY A 1 9.33 -21.88 -21.04
N LEU A 2 9.06 -22.20 -19.77
CA LEU A 2 7.82 -21.85 -19.07
C LEU A 2 7.90 -20.37 -18.64
N THR A 3 7.07 -19.51 -19.24
CA THR A 3 6.95 -18.08 -18.92
C THR A 3 5.60 -17.80 -18.27
N PHE A 4 5.42 -16.63 -17.63
CA PHE A 4 4.13 -16.24 -17.03
C PHE A 4 2.99 -16.27 -18.05
N ALA A 5 3.14 -15.60 -19.20
CA ALA A 5 2.13 -15.61 -20.26
C ALA A 5 1.79 -17.04 -20.76
N ARG A 6 2.80 -17.90 -20.94
CA ARG A 6 2.56 -19.29 -21.37
C ARG A 6 1.85 -20.12 -20.30
N GLY A 7 2.24 -19.97 -19.03
CA GLY A 7 1.60 -20.63 -17.90
C GLY A 7 0.15 -20.20 -17.74
N LEU A 8 -0.10 -18.88 -17.78
CA LEU A 8 -1.43 -18.30 -17.64
C LEU A 8 -2.38 -18.74 -18.77
N ARG A 9 -1.94 -18.76 -20.04
CA ARG A 9 -2.72 -19.33 -21.14
C ARG A 9 -3.03 -20.82 -20.96
N SER A 10 -2.16 -21.56 -20.28
CA SER A 10 -2.43 -22.97 -19.98
C SER A 10 -3.50 -23.10 -18.91
N ILE A 11 -3.40 -22.31 -17.83
CA ILE A 11 -4.36 -22.29 -16.71
C ILE A 11 -5.80 -22.07 -17.21
N LEU A 12 -5.99 -21.18 -18.19
CA LEU A 12 -7.32 -20.92 -18.79
C LEU A 12 -7.96 -22.13 -19.48
N ARG A 13 -7.23 -23.22 -19.74
CA ARG A 13 -7.76 -24.49 -20.27
C ARG A 13 -8.03 -25.54 -19.19
N HIS A 14 -7.87 -25.19 -17.92
CA HIS A 14 -8.06 -26.08 -16.78
C HIS A 14 -9.33 -25.76 -15.97
N ASP A 15 -10.28 -25.04 -16.57
CA ASP A 15 -11.54 -24.64 -15.91
C ASP A 15 -11.31 -23.96 -14.54
N PRO A 16 -10.47 -22.91 -14.45
CA PRO A 16 -10.12 -22.31 -13.17
C PRO A 16 -11.25 -21.42 -12.63
N ASP A 17 -11.44 -21.39 -11.31
CA ASP A 17 -12.28 -20.34 -10.67
C ASP A 17 -11.46 -19.11 -10.25
N LYS A 18 -10.23 -19.37 -9.76
CA LYS A 18 -9.33 -18.37 -9.17
C LYS A 18 -7.94 -18.52 -9.76
N ILE A 19 -7.34 -17.40 -10.13
CA ILE A 19 -6.03 -17.35 -10.76
C ILE A 19 -5.13 -16.44 -9.93
N MET A 20 -3.93 -16.91 -9.61
CA MET A 20 -2.90 -16.08 -8.97
C MET A 20 -1.71 -15.93 -9.91
N VAL A 21 -1.49 -14.71 -10.40
CA VAL A 21 -0.33 -14.33 -11.20
C VAL A 21 0.68 -13.68 -10.28
N GLY A 22 1.76 -14.39 -9.94
CA GLY A 22 2.73 -13.98 -8.94
C GLY A 22 3.18 -12.52 -9.07
N GLU A 23 3.53 -12.09 -10.29
CA GLU A 23 3.85 -10.69 -10.59
C GLU A 23 3.61 -10.39 -12.07
N ILE A 24 3.11 -9.19 -12.37
CA ILE A 24 3.03 -8.67 -13.74
C ILE A 24 4.19 -7.72 -14.00
N ARG A 25 5.05 -8.09 -14.95
CA ARG A 25 6.22 -7.31 -15.37
C ARG A 25 6.15 -6.82 -16.82
N ASP A 26 5.28 -7.42 -17.62
CA ASP A 26 5.22 -7.22 -19.06
C ASP A 26 3.79 -7.08 -19.57
N THR A 27 3.67 -6.45 -20.74
CA THR A 27 2.40 -6.20 -21.44
C THR A 27 1.61 -7.47 -21.70
N GLU A 28 2.28 -8.55 -22.13
CA GLU A 28 1.61 -9.79 -22.51
C GLU A 28 0.89 -10.43 -21.31
N THR A 29 1.58 -10.53 -20.18
CA THR A 29 1.04 -11.06 -18.93
C THR A 29 -0.07 -10.16 -18.39
N ALA A 30 0.11 -8.83 -18.46
CA ALA A 30 -0.92 -7.87 -18.05
C ALA A 30 -2.22 -8.02 -18.85
N GLN A 31 -2.12 -8.12 -20.18
CA GLN A 31 -3.27 -8.28 -21.07
C GLN A 31 -4.02 -9.58 -20.79
N ILE A 32 -3.30 -10.71 -20.65
CA ILE A 32 -3.94 -11.99 -20.38
C ILE A 32 -4.62 -11.99 -19.00
N ALA A 33 -3.99 -11.39 -17.97
CA ALA A 33 -4.57 -11.30 -16.64
C ALA A 33 -5.88 -10.48 -16.63
N ILE A 34 -5.89 -9.34 -17.31
CA ILE A 34 -7.08 -8.49 -17.46
C ILE A 34 -8.18 -9.21 -18.23
N GLN A 35 -7.85 -9.87 -19.36
CA GLN A 35 -8.83 -10.65 -20.12
C GLN A 35 -9.41 -11.81 -19.30
N SER A 36 -8.57 -12.48 -18.49
CA SER A 36 -9.03 -13.54 -17.58
C SER A 36 -10.03 -13.02 -16.56
N ALA A 37 -9.78 -11.84 -15.99
CA ALA A 37 -10.70 -11.20 -15.07
C ALA A 37 -12.02 -10.79 -15.76
N LEU A 38 -11.96 -10.25 -16.97
CA LEU A 38 -13.16 -9.86 -17.75
C LEU A 38 -14.02 -11.05 -18.17
N THR A 39 -13.44 -12.25 -18.29
CA THR A 39 -14.19 -13.49 -18.57
C THR A 39 -14.77 -14.15 -17.32
N GLY A 40 -14.70 -13.49 -16.16
CA GLY A 40 -15.37 -13.91 -14.92
C GLY A 40 -14.49 -14.62 -13.91
N HIS A 41 -13.17 -14.73 -14.15
CA HIS A 41 -12.25 -15.35 -13.20
C HIS A 41 -11.85 -14.36 -12.09
N LEU A 42 -11.72 -14.84 -10.86
CA LEU A 42 -11.12 -14.02 -9.81
C LEU A 42 -9.59 -14.06 -9.93
N VAL A 43 -8.99 -12.93 -10.33
CA VAL A 43 -7.55 -12.82 -10.55
C VAL A 43 -6.87 -12.04 -9.44
N PHE A 44 -5.88 -12.65 -8.80
CA PHE A 44 -4.94 -11.99 -7.89
C PHE A 44 -3.61 -11.79 -8.58
N THR A 45 -3.02 -10.61 -8.43
CA THR A 45 -1.68 -10.36 -8.95
C THR A 45 -0.92 -9.31 -8.14
N THR A 46 0.38 -9.20 -8.37
CA THR A 46 1.22 -8.16 -7.77
C THR A 46 1.90 -7.34 -8.85
N VAL A 47 2.16 -6.07 -8.53
CA VAL A 47 2.96 -5.16 -9.35
C VAL A 47 3.77 -4.26 -8.42
N HIS A 48 4.96 -3.88 -8.85
CA HIS A 48 5.78 -2.92 -8.11
C HIS A 48 5.28 -1.50 -8.34
N ALA A 49 4.67 -0.89 -7.32
CA ALA A 49 4.21 0.49 -7.30
C ALA A 49 4.41 1.11 -5.91
N ASN A 50 4.53 2.43 -5.81
CA ASN A 50 4.78 3.08 -4.51
C ASN A 50 3.50 3.28 -3.69
N ASN A 51 2.36 3.38 -4.37
CA ASN A 51 1.01 3.62 -3.82
C ASN A 51 -0.04 3.02 -4.78
N VAL A 52 -1.31 3.00 -4.37
CA VAL A 52 -2.42 2.44 -5.16
C VAL A 52 -2.68 3.14 -6.49
N VAL A 53 -2.38 4.44 -6.61
CA VAL A 53 -2.64 5.21 -7.82
C VAL A 53 -1.54 4.99 -8.87
N ASP A 54 -0.30 4.79 -8.43
CA ASP A 54 0.83 4.43 -9.31
C ASP A 54 0.56 3.10 -10.05
N VAL A 55 -0.21 2.18 -9.45
CA VAL A 55 -0.61 0.91 -10.09
C VAL A 55 -1.41 1.19 -11.36
N ILE A 56 -2.32 2.16 -11.35
CA ILE A 56 -3.10 2.54 -12.53
C ILE A 56 -2.15 2.95 -13.65
N GLY A 57 -1.21 3.85 -13.35
CA GLY A 57 -0.19 4.29 -14.32
C GLY A 57 0.68 3.15 -14.86
N ARG A 58 1.04 2.16 -14.03
CA ARG A 58 1.80 0.98 -14.46
C ARG A 58 1.08 0.18 -15.54
N PHE A 59 -0.20 -0.12 -15.35
CA PHE A 59 -0.98 -0.88 -16.32
C PHE A 59 -1.20 -0.11 -17.63
N LEU A 60 -1.46 1.20 -17.54
CA LEU A 60 -1.55 2.07 -18.72
C LEU A 60 -0.25 2.09 -19.53
N ASN A 61 0.91 2.20 -18.84
CA ASN A 61 2.23 2.16 -19.49
C ASN A 61 2.54 0.80 -20.11
N MET A 62 1.94 -0.29 -19.61
CA MET A 62 2.00 -1.62 -20.21
C MET A 62 1.04 -1.77 -21.41
N GLY A 63 0.31 -0.73 -21.81
CA GLY A 63 -0.59 -0.78 -22.97
C GLY A 63 -1.93 -1.46 -22.67
N VAL A 64 -2.34 -1.49 -21.40
CA VAL A 64 -3.71 -1.90 -21.04
C VAL A 64 -4.64 -0.70 -21.21
N GLU A 65 -5.69 -0.88 -21.99
CA GLU A 65 -6.72 0.15 -22.19
C GLU A 65 -7.41 0.52 -20.86
N PRO A 66 -7.59 1.82 -20.55
CA PRO A 66 -8.19 2.25 -19.29
C PRO A 66 -9.55 1.60 -18.99
N TYR A 67 -10.40 1.45 -20.01
CA TYR A 67 -11.70 0.82 -19.85
C TYR A 67 -11.61 -0.64 -19.41
N ASN A 68 -10.73 -1.42 -20.03
CA ASN A 68 -10.53 -2.83 -19.67
C ASN A 68 -9.92 -2.96 -18.28
N PHE A 69 -8.98 -2.08 -17.93
CA PHE A 69 -8.36 -2.05 -16.61
C PHE A 69 -9.41 -1.78 -15.52
N VAL A 70 -10.18 -0.69 -15.67
CA VAL A 70 -11.22 -0.30 -14.72
C VAL A 70 -12.29 -1.39 -14.61
N SER A 71 -12.76 -1.93 -15.73
CA SER A 71 -13.81 -2.96 -15.75
C SER A 71 -13.38 -4.27 -15.07
N ALA A 72 -12.11 -4.65 -15.17
CA ALA A 72 -11.57 -5.86 -14.56
C ALA A 72 -11.19 -5.70 -13.08
N LEU A 73 -10.97 -4.46 -12.63
CA LEU A 73 -10.39 -4.17 -11.33
C LEU A 73 -11.47 -4.07 -10.24
N ASN A 74 -11.29 -4.83 -9.16
CA ASN A 74 -12.13 -4.74 -7.96
C ASN A 74 -11.54 -3.80 -6.90
N CYS A 75 -10.28 -4.01 -6.54
CA CYS A 75 -9.56 -3.20 -5.55
C CYS A 75 -8.04 -3.26 -5.78
N ILE A 76 -7.31 -2.31 -5.19
CA ILE A 76 -5.84 -2.29 -5.16
C ILE A 76 -5.39 -2.17 -3.70
N LEU A 77 -4.57 -3.12 -3.25
CA LEU A 77 -3.91 -3.08 -1.95
C LEU A 77 -2.44 -2.70 -2.12
N ALA A 78 -2.01 -1.57 -1.56
CA ALA A 78 -0.60 -1.25 -1.40
C ALA A 78 -0.18 -1.49 0.05
N GLN A 79 0.93 -2.18 0.26
CA GLN A 79 1.42 -2.53 1.59
C GLN A 79 2.92 -2.25 1.74
N ARG A 80 3.32 -1.95 2.98
CA ARG A 80 4.73 -1.91 3.40
C ARG A 80 4.86 -2.59 4.76
N LEU A 81 6.06 -3.06 5.08
CA LEU A 81 6.36 -3.63 6.38
C LEU A 81 7.10 -2.62 7.24
N VAL A 82 6.62 -2.42 8.46
CA VAL A 82 7.32 -1.66 9.50
C VAL A 82 7.78 -2.61 10.59
N ARG A 83 8.95 -2.31 11.17
CA ARG A 83 9.47 -3.07 12.31
C ARG A 83 8.67 -2.76 13.58
N LEU A 84 8.47 -3.78 14.40
CA LEU A 84 7.82 -3.66 15.71
C LEU A 84 8.87 -3.35 16.78
N ILE A 85 8.56 -2.46 17.72
CA ILE A 85 9.44 -2.16 18.86
C ILE A 85 9.62 -3.45 19.66
N CYS A 86 10.85 -3.71 20.12
CA CYS A 86 11.10 -4.85 21.00
C CYS A 86 10.41 -4.66 22.35
N ASP A 87 9.53 -5.58 22.73
CA ASP A 87 8.78 -5.53 24.00
C ASP A 87 9.69 -5.49 25.24
N SER A 88 10.87 -6.12 25.18
CA SER A 88 11.80 -6.21 26.30
C SER A 88 12.55 -4.91 26.62
N CYS A 89 12.66 -3.98 25.66
CA CYS A 89 13.35 -2.72 25.87
C CYS A 89 12.52 -1.49 25.49
N ARG A 90 11.23 -1.65 25.21
CA ARG A 90 10.34 -0.55 24.87
C ARG A 90 10.34 0.49 26.00
N THR A 91 10.69 1.73 25.66
CA THR A 91 10.64 2.87 26.58
C THR A 91 9.81 4.00 25.99
N GLU A 92 9.08 4.70 26.84
CA GLU A 92 8.40 5.94 26.46
C GLU A 92 9.42 7.04 26.18
N VAL A 93 9.14 7.87 25.18
CA VAL A 93 9.95 9.00 24.76
C VAL A 93 9.06 10.20 24.46
N HIS A 94 9.61 11.40 24.60
CA HIS A 94 8.97 12.64 24.20
C HIS A 94 9.80 13.27 23.08
N TYR A 95 9.15 13.66 21.99
CA TYR A 95 9.81 14.42 20.92
C TYR A 95 9.50 15.91 21.08
N PRO A 96 10.47 16.79 20.81
CA PRO A 96 10.22 18.22 20.82
C PRO A 96 9.35 18.60 19.60
N PRO A 97 8.59 19.72 19.66
CA PRO A 97 7.65 20.13 18.62
C PRO A 97 8.25 20.13 17.20
N GLU A 98 9.50 20.53 17.05
CA GLU A 98 10.19 20.62 15.75
C GLU A 98 10.33 19.25 15.07
N VAL A 99 10.51 18.18 15.86
CA VAL A 99 10.61 16.80 15.35
C VAL A 99 9.24 16.28 14.93
N LEU A 100 8.18 16.66 15.66
CA LEU A 100 6.80 16.32 15.30
C LEU A 100 6.40 17.02 14.00
N GLU A 101 6.67 18.32 13.87
CA GLU A 101 6.42 19.11 12.66
C GLU A 101 7.20 18.57 11.46
N ALA A 102 8.50 18.28 11.64
CA ALA A 102 9.33 17.67 10.59
C ALA A 102 8.81 16.30 10.17
N SER A 103 8.04 15.62 11.01
CA SER A 103 7.36 14.35 10.72
C SER A 103 5.95 14.52 10.15
N GLY A 104 5.53 15.75 9.85
CA GLY A 104 4.21 16.10 9.34
C GLY A 104 3.09 15.98 10.38
N LEU A 105 3.42 16.09 11.66
CA LEU A 105 2.48 15.96 12.78
C LEU A 105 2.24 17.31 13.45
N ASP A 106 0.99 17.55 13.85
CA ASP A 106 0.62 18.71 14.66
C ASP A 106 1.10 18.53 16.11
N PRO A 107 2.04 19.37 16.62
CA PRO A 107 2.53 19.28 17.99
C PRO A 107 1.46 19.43 19.06
N VAL A 108 0.36 20.15 18.77
CA VAL A 108 -0.75 20.32 19.72
C VAL A 108 -1.48 18.99 19.93
N GLN A 109 -1.67 18.22 18.86
CA GLN A 109 -2.32 16.91 18.91
C GLN A 109 -1.37 15.82 19.40
N TRP A 110 -0.11 15.84 18.97
CA TRP A 110 0.84 14.75 19.20
C TRP A 110 1.75 14.95 20.42
N GLY A 111 1.87 16.16 20.96
CA GLY A 111 2.73 16.44 22.11
C GLY A 111 2.32 15.75 23.41
N LYS A 112 1.07 15.26 23.49
CA LYS A 112 0.55 14.48 24.64
C LYS A 112 0.40 12.99 24.35
N VAL A 113 0.67 12.55 23.12
CA VAL A 113 0.55 11.13 22.75
C VAL A 113 1.80 10.42 23.29
N PRO A 114 1.66 9.31 24.05
CA PRO A 114 2.82 8.55 24.49
C PRO A 114 3.47 7.89 23.27
N LEU A 115 4.73 8.23 23.04
CA LEU A 115 5.53 7.68 21.95
C LEU A 115 6.62 6.78 22.51
N TYR A 116 7.10 5.83 21.71
CA TYR A 116 7.99 4.78 22.19
C TYR A 116 9.18 4.59 21.26
N GLU A 117 10.31 4.21 21.85
CA GLU A 117 11.50 3.72 21.15
C GLU A 117 12.01 2.42 21.78
N GLY A 118 12.85 1.69 21.05
CA GLY A 118 13.64 0.59 21.57
C GLY A 118 15.12 0.99 21.56
N PRO A 119 15.78 1.19 22.70
CA PRO A 119 17.20 1.54 22.78
C PRO A 119 18.12 0.37 22.40
N GLY A 120 17.58 -0.86 22.34
CA GLY A 120 18.32 -2.08 22.04
C GLY A 120 18.63 -2.90 23.30
N CYS A 121 18.51 -4.22 23.19
CA CYS A 121 18.82 -5.18 24.24
C CYS A 121 19.22 -6.53 23.65
N ILE A 122 19.57 -7.50 24.48
CA ILE A 122 19.99 -8.84 24.05
C ILE A 122 18.89 -9.55 23.24
N GLU A 123 17.62 -9.41 23.63
CA GLU A 123 16.46 -10.04 22.97
C GLU A 123 16.21 -9.57 21.53
N CYS A 124 16.67 -8.37 21.19
CA CYS A 124 16.57 -7.83 19.83
C CYS A 124 17.93 -7.63 19.17
N ALA A 125 19.00 -8.23 19.72
CA ALA A 125 20.38 -8.08 19.26
C ALA A 125 20.81 -6.61 19.09
N GLY A 126 20.40 -5.75 20.02
CA GLY A 126 20.74 -4.32 20.04
C GLY A 126 20.00 -3.46 19.00
N THR A 127 19.06 -4.01 18.23
CA THR A 127 18.39 -3.24 17.16
C THR A 127 17.26 -2.32 17.65
N GLY A 128 16.69 -2.62 18.82
CA GLY A 128 15.48 -1.96 19.32
C GLY A 128 14.17 -2.49 18.73
N PHE A 129 14.23 -3.43 17.79
CA PHE A 129 13.07 -3.96 17.07
C PHE A 129 13.03 -5.49 17.08
N ARG A 130 11.83 -6.07 17.17
CA ARG A 130 11.64 -7.53 17.07
C ARG A 130 10.33 -7.82 16.34
N GLY A 131 10.44 -8.44 15.16
CA GLY A 131 9.29 -8.71 14.30
C GLY A 131 8.88 -7.53 13.43
N ARG A 132 7.86 -7.74 12.60
CA ARG A 132 7.34 -6.78 11.63
C ARG A 132 5.82 -6.88 11.55
N THR A 133 5.19 -5.80 11.15
CA THR A 133 3.75 -5.76 10.85
C THR A 133 3.51 -4.98 9.57
N ALA A 134 2.43 -5.30 8.87
CA ALA A 134 2.04 -4.60 7.65
C ALA A 134 1.31 -3.30 7.98
N ILE A 135 1.67 -2.23 7.28
CA ILE A 135 0.82 -1.06 7.06
C ILE A 135 0.28 -1.16 5.65
N HIS A 136 -0.96 -0.74 5.45
CA HIS A 136 -1.61 -0.88 4.15
C HIS A 136 -2.54 0.28 3.85
N GLU A 137 -2.77 0.48 2.57
CA GLU A 137 -3.85 1.29 2.03
C GLU A 137 -4.59 0.44 1.00
N LEU A 138 -5.92 0.52 1.02
CA LEU A 138 -6.80 -0.25 0.16
C LEU A 138 -7.68 0.72 -0.62
N LEU A 139 -7.51 0.74 -1.94
CA LEU A 139 -8.39 1.47 -2.83
C LEU A 139 -9.46 0.50 -3.35
N ASP A 140 -10.67 0.64 -2.83
CA ASP A 140 -11.84 0.02 -3.42
C ASP A 140 -12.31 0.85 -4.63
N LEU A 141 -12.63 0.17 -5.72
CA LEU A 141 -12.93 0.85 -6.99
C LEU A 141 -14.42 1.18 -7.08
N SER A 142 -14.84 2.24 -6.39
CA SER A 142 -16.19 2.81 -6.45
C SER A 142 -16.49 3.39 -7.83
N ASP A 143 -17.77 3.52 -8.18
CA ASP A 143 -18.20 4.10 -9.47
C ASP A 143 -17.62 5.50 -9.70
N ARG A 144 -17.57 6.32 -8.64
CA ARG A 144 -16.93 7.65 -8.68
C ARG A 144 -15.45 7.55 -9.06
N VAL A 145 -14.69 6.67 -8.42
CA VAL A 145 -13.27 6.48 -8.75
C VAL A 145 -13.10 5.90 -10.17
N ARG A 146 -13.96 4.96 -10.60
CA ARG A 146 -13.97 4.41 -11.96
C ARG A 146 -14.12 5.52 -13.00
N GLU A 147 -15.12 6.38 -12.84
CA GLU A 147 -15.37 7.51 -13.73
C GLU A 147 -14.17 8.47 -13.78
N MET A 148 -13.56 8.77 -12.64
CA MET A 148 -12.39 9.64 -12.57
C MET A 148 -11.18 9.07 -13.31
N ILE A 149 -10.96 7.75 -13.24
CA ILE A 149 -9.89 7.07 -14.00
C ILE A 149 -10.17 7.13 -15.51
N LEU A 150 -11.41 6.83 -15.93
CA LEU A 150 -11.81 6.88 -17.34
C LEU A 150 -11.69 8.30 -17.92
N ALA A 151 -12.07 9.31 -17.12
CA ALA A 151 -11.93 10.72 -17.47
C ALA A 151 -10.48 11.25 -17.34
N LYS A 152 -9.51 10.40 -17.00
CA LYS A 152 -8.09 10.75 -16.83
C LYS A 152 -7.88 11.94 -15.88
N LYS A 153 -8.66 11.99 -14.79
CA LYS A 153 -8.53 13.03 -13.77
C LYS A 153 -7.15 12.97 -13.09
N PRO A 154 -6.63 14.11 -12.58
CA PRO A 154 -5.41 14.14 -11.80
C PRO A 154 -5.44 13.14 -10.65
N THR A 155 -4.30 12.50 -10.39
CA THR A 155 -4.15 11.50 -9.32
C THR A 155 -4.46 12.08 -7.94
N SER A 156 -4.18 13.36 -7.71
CA SER A 156 -4.55 14.09 -6.49
C SER A 156 -6.05 14.15 -6.26
N GLU A 157 -6.85 14.31 -7.32
CA GLU A 157 -8.32 14.31 -7.22
C GLU A 157 -8.83 12.91 -6.88
N ILE A 158 -8.29 11.87 -7.51
CA ILE A 158 -8.65 10.47 -7.21
C ILE A 158 -8.34 10.14 -5.75
N ARG A 159 -7.16 10.53 -5.26
CA ARG A 159 -6.77 10.35 -3.85
C ARG A 159 -7.71 11.08 -2.90
N ARG A 160 -8.12 12.30 -3.24
CA ARG A 160 -9.08 13.06 -2.43
C ARG A 160 -10.45 12.36 -2.39
N ALA A 161 -10.96 11.91 -3.53
CA ALA A 161 -12.22 11.18 -3.60
C ALA A 161 -12.17 9.89 -2.77
N ALA A 162 -11.10 9.10 -2.91
CA ALA A 162 -10.91 7.88 -2.12
C ALA A 162 -10.85 8.19 -0.61
N ARG A 163 -10.19 9.28 -0.21
CA ARG A 163 -10.14 9.73 1.19
C ARG A 163 -11.54 10.08 1.73
N GLU A 164 -12.31 10.84 0.95
CA GLU A 164 -13.69 11.21 1.28
C GLU A 164 -14.59 9.96 1.44
N GLU A 165 -14.30 8.91 0.69
CA GLU A 165 -14.98 7.59 0.76
C GLU A 165 -14.44 6.70 1.90
N GLY A 166 -13.52 7.19 2.73
CA GLY A 166 -13.04 6.51 3.92
C GLY A 166 -11.78 5.67 3.73
N MET A 167 -11.12 5.75 2.57
CA MET A 167 -9.80 5.12 2.37
C MET A 167 -8.78 5.73 3.34
N ARG A 168 -8.07 4.85 4.06
CA ARG A 168 -6.87 5.22 4.83
C ARG A 168 -5.61 4.99 4.02
N PHE A 169 -4.72 5.97 4.02
CA PHE A 169 -3.43 5.90 3.34
C PHE A 169 -2.36 5.21 4.19
N LEU A 170 -1.26 4.79 3.55
CA LEU A 170 -0.15 4.11 4.21
C LEU A 170 0.38 4.90 5.42
N ARG A 171 0.52 6.23 5.30
CA ARG A 171 1.02 7.08 6.37
C ARG A 171 0.08 7.10 7.58
N GLU A 172 -1.23 7.15 7.34
CA GLU A 172 -2.25 7.15 8.40
C GLU A 172 -2.29 5.80 9.11
N SER A 173 -2.27 4.70 8.34
CA SER A 173 -2.14 3.33 8.87
C SER A 173 -0.88 3.17 9.74
N ALA A 174 0.23 3.80 9.34
CA ALA A 174 1.48 3.78 10.09
C ALA A 174 1.40 4.61 11.38
N LEU A 175 0.78 5.79 11.33
CA LEU A 175 0.59 6.66 12.50
C LEU A 175 -0.32 6.02 13.54
N ASP A 176 -1.35 5.27 13.13
CA ASP A 176 -2.18 4.50 14.05
C ASP A 176 -1.35 3.48 14.85
N LYS A 177 -0.39 2.82 14.20
CA LYS A 177 0.52 1.88 14.88
C LYS A 177 1.53 2.59 15.80
N VAL A 178 1.94 3.81 15.47
CA VAL A 178 2.77 4.64 16.36
C VAL A 178 1.99 5.05 17.60
N ARG A 179 0.72 5.45 17.46
CA ARG A 179 -0.17 5.78 18.60
C ARG A 179 -0.39 4.60 19.53
N LEU A 180 -0.45 3.38 18.98
CA LEU A 180 -0.52 2.14 19.76
C LEU A 180 0.84 1.74 20.36
N GLY A 181 1.90 2.47 20.05
CA GLY A 181 3.28 2.20 20.47
C GLY A 181 3.84 0.87 19.94
N MET A 182 3.34 0.41 18.79
CA MET A 182 3.82 -0.81 18.12
C MET A 182 5.09 -0.56 17.32
N THR A 183 5.27 0.64 16.77
CA THR A 183 6.42 1.06 15.96
C THR A 183 6.83 2.49 16.32
N THR A 184 7.95 2.97 15.78
CA THR A 184 8.51 4.29 16.12
C THR A 184 8.24 5.34 15.04
N LEU A 185 8.29 6.61 15.42
CA LEU A 185 8.20 7.74 14.48
C LEU A 185 9.33 7.67 13.42
N LYS A 186 10.54 7.32 13.86
CA LYS A 186 11.70 7.10 12.98
C LYS A 186 11.45 6.02 11.94
N GLU A 187 10.83 4.90 12.34
CA GLU A 187 10.55 3.79 11.43
C GLU A 187 9.52 4.18 10.37
N ILE A 188 8.42 4.82 10.76
CA ILE A 188 7.40 5.22 9.80
C ILE A 188 7.90 6.30 8.85
N ASN A 189 8.76 7.23 9.30
CA ASN A 189 9.38 8.24 8.44
C ASN A 189 10.34 7.64 7.40
N LYS A 190 10.94 6.48 7.70
CA LYS A 190 11.77 5.74 6.74
C LYS A 190 10.91 4.99 5.71
N VAL A 191 9.78 4.43 6.15
CA VAL A 191 8.97 3.51 5.34
C VAL A 191 7.85 4.22 4.59
N THR A 192 7.46 5.45 4.95
CA THR A 192 6.36 6.21 4.31
C THR A 192 6.79 7.61 3.93
N PHE A 193 6.12 8.22 2.95
CA PHE A 193 6.34 9.63 2.63
C PHE A 193 5.70 10.51 3.70
N ILE A 194 6.42 11.58 4.09
CA ILE A 194 5.89 12.60 4.97
C ILE A 194 5.03 13.53 4.11
N GLU A 195 3.73 13.31 4.13
CA GLU A 195 2.76 14.21 3.54
C GLU A 195 2.39 15.23 4.62
N ALA A 196 2.77 16.49 4.43
CA ALA A 196 2.32 17.56 5.32
C ALA A 196 0.79 17.61 5.21
N MET A 197 0.09 17.38 6.33
CA MET A 197 -1.34 17.61 6.41
C MET A 197 -1.57 19.13 6.35
N ARG A 198 -1.66 19.67 5.15
CA ARG A 198 -2.16 21.02 4.89
C ARG A 198 -3.61 20.95 4.44
#